data_AF-A0A4Q3LE51-F1
#
_entry.id   AF-A0A4Q3LE51-F1
#
_cell.length_a   1.000
_cell.length_b   1.000
_cell.length_c   1.000
_cell.angle_alpha   90.00
_cell.angle_beta   90.00
_cell.angle_gamma   90.00
#
_symmetry.space_group_name_H-M   'P 1'
#
loop_
_entity.id
_entity.type
_entity.pdbx_description
1 polymer ?
#
loop_
_entity_poly.entity_id
_entity_poly.type
_entity_poly.pdbx_seq_one_letter_code
_entity_poly.pdbx_strand_id
1 'polypeptide(L)' 'HWLDTQIKFDAVWETKVVERILHNLSLLMDRSFKSVQELNRYRKELQATLGGAPAGPVPGAA' A
#
# COMPACT_ATOMS: atom_id res chain seq x y z
N HIS A 1 -10.23 16.28 17.85
CA HIS A 1 -11.22 15.26 17.46
C HIS A 1 -12.14 15.82 16.38
N TRP A 2 -11.57 16.24 15.23
CA TRP A 2 -12.34 16.88 14.13
C TRP A 2 -12.37 16.03 12.86
N LEU A 3 -11.46 15.04 12.77
CA LEU A 3 -11.41 14.04 11.70
C LEU A 3 -12.29 12.82 12.02
N ASP A 4 -12.37 12.39 13.29
CA ASP A 4 -13.17 11.23 13.72
C ASP A 4 -14.68 11.35 13.46
N THR A 5 -15.23 12.57 13.53
CA THR A 5 -16.66 12.82 13.30
C THR A 5 -17.04 13.05 11.85
N GLN A 6 -16.09 13.43 11.00
CA GLN A 6 -16.33 13.75 9.58
C GLN A 6 -15.98 12.60 8.64
N ILE A 7 -14.94 11.84 8.97
CA ILE A 7 -14.63 10.57 8.31
C ILE A 7 -14.95 9.49 9.32
N LYS A 8 -16.21 9.04 9.33
CA LYS A 8 -16.49 7.72 9.90
C LYS A 8 -15.65 6.73 9.08
N PHE A 9 -14.50 6.32 9.61
CA PHE A 9 -13.68 5.23 9.09
C PHE A 9 -14.43 3.91 9.33
N ASP A 10 -15.64 3.83 8.79
CA ASP A 10 -16.39 2.61 8.69
C ASP A 10 -15.83 1.75 7.55
N ALA A 11 -16.18 0.47 7.55
CA ALA A 11 -15.70 -0.48 6.54
C ALA A 11 -16.05 -0.06 5.11
N VAL A 12 -17.11 0.75 4.94
CA VAL A 12 -17.53 1.25 3.62
C VAL A 12 -16.58 2.34 3.13
N TRP A 13 -16.23 3.29 3.99
CA TRP A 13 -15.24 4.33 3.68
C TRP A 13 -13.84 3.76 3.48
N GLU A 14 -13.44 2.78 4.28
CA GLU A 14 -12.17 2.08 4.09
C GLU A 14 -12.08 1.45 2.70
N THR A 15 -13.14 0.75 2.27
CA THR A 15 -13.20 0.16 0.93
C THR A 15 -13.06 1.21 -0.16
N LYS A 16 -13.76 2.35 -0.06
CA LYS A 16 -13.67 3.45 -1.03
C LYS A 16 -12.28 4.07 -1.09
N VAL A 17 -11.62 4.23 0.06
CA VAL A 17 -10.25 4.75 0.14
C VAL A 17 -9.28 3.78 -0.50
N VAL A 18 -9.40 2.48 -0.20
CA VAL A 18 -8.56 1.43 -0.81
C VAL A 18 -8.73 1.40 -2.33
N GLU A 19 -9.97 1.40 -2.83
CA GLU A 19 -10.26 1.44 -4.27
C GLU A 19 -9.64 2.67 -4.95
N ARG A 20 -9.77 3.85 -4.33
CA ARG A 20 -9.19 5.09 -4.87
C ARG A 20 -7.66 5.04 -4.88
N ILE A 21 -7.03 4.51 -3.83
CA ILE A 21 -5.56 4.34 -3.78
C ILE A 21 -5.11 3.38 -4.88
N LEU A 22 -5.73 2.20 -4.99
CA LEU A 22 -5.38 1.21 -6.00
C LEU A 22 -5.57 1.75 -7.43
N HIS A 23 -6.62 2.53 -7.68
CA HIS A 23 -6.85 3.17 -8.97
C HIS A 23 -5.75 4.19 -9.31
N ASN A 24 -5.41 5.09 -8.40
CA ASN A 24 -4.34 6.08 -8.62
C ASN A 24 -2.99 5.41 -8.85
N LEU A 25 -2.67 4.38 -8.07
CA LEU A 25 -1.44 3.59 -8.26
C LEU A 25 -1.46 2.85 -9.59
N SER A 26 -2.61 2.37 -10.04
CA SER A 26 -2.72 1.71 -11.34
C SER A 26 -2.44 2.66 -12.50
N LEU A 27 -2.89 3.91 -12.36
CA LEU A 27 -2.61 5.01 -13.29
C LEU A 27 -1.12 5.38 -13.32
N LEU A 28 -0.49 5.51 -12.16
CA LEU A 28 0.93 5.90 -12.07
C LEU A 28 1.89 4.82 -12.57
N MET A 29 1.53 3.54 -12.40
CA MET A 29 2.39 2.40 -12.71
C MET A 29 2.01 1.71 -14.03
N ASP A 30 1.03 2.25 -14.77
CA ASP A 30 0.42 1.65 -15.97
C ASP A 30 0.05 0.16 -15.81
N ARG A 31 -0.33 -0.25 -14.58
CA ARG A 31 -0.59 -1.66 -14.22
C ARG A 31 -1.82 -1.74 -13.33
N SER A 32 -2.79 -2.58 -13.69
CA SER A 32 -4.01 -2.73 -12.89
C SER A 32 -3.75 -3.44 -11.56
N PHE A 33 -4.11 -2.80 -10.45
CA PHE A 33 -4.16 -3.41 -9.12
C PHE A 33 -5.62 -3.60 -8.67
N LYS A 34 -6.04 -4.85 -8.47
CA LYS A 34 -7.40 -5.18 -8.03
C LYS A 34 -7.52 -5.36 -6.51
N SER A 35 -6.38 -5.56 -5.84
CA SER A 35 -6.36 -5.65 -4.37
C SER A 35 -5.02 -5.20 -3.80
N VAL A 36 -5.04 -4.92 -2.48
CA VAL A 36 -3.82 -4.65 -1.70
C VAL A 36 -2.84 -5.83 -1.69
N GLN A 37 -3.31 -7.06 -1.90
CA GLN A 37 -2.44 -8.24 -2.00
C GLN A 37 -1.62 -8.19 -3.29
N GLU A 38 -2.22 -7.77 -4.40
CA GLU A 38 -1.52 -7.59 -5.67
C GLU A 38 -0.52 -6.45 -5.60
N LEU A 39 -0.87 -5.36 -4.92
CA LEU A 39 0.07 -4.27 -4.64
C LEU A 39 1.28 -4.75 -3.82
N ASN A 40 1.06 -5.58 -2.79
CA ASN A 40 2.16 -6.12 -2.00
C ASN A 40 3.02 -7.11 -2.81
N ARG A 41 2.41 -7.91 -3.70
CA ARG A 41 3.13 -8.76 -4.66
C ARG A 41 4.00 -7.91 -5.59
N TYR A 42 3.43 -6.86 -6.17
CA TYR A 42 4.15 -5.92 -7.02
C TYR A 42 5.31 -5.23 -6.31
N ARG A 43 5.11 -4.81 -5.05
CA ARG A 43 6.19 -4.25 -4.23
C ARG A 43 7.36 -5.23 -4.08
N LYS A 44 7.07 -6.52 -3.84
CA LYS A 44 8.10 -7.57 -3.74
C LYS A 44 8.78 -7.82 -5.09
N GLU A 45 8.03 -7.89 -6.18
CA GLU A 45 8.57 -8.03 -7.54
C GLU A 45 9.51 -6.87 -7.89
N LEU A 46 9.11 -5.63 -7.59
CA LEU A 46 9.94 -4.44 -7.78
C LEU A 46 11.20 -4.48 -6.93
N GLN A 47 11.10 -4.83 -5.64
CA GLN A 47 12.27 -4.94 -4.76
C GLN A 47 13.27 -6.00 -5.27
N ALA A 48 12.78 -7.13 -5.77
CA ALA A 48 13.60 -8.16 -6.37
C ALA A 48 14.28 -7.69 -7.67
N THR A 49 13.54 -6.95 -8.50
CA THR A 49 14.07 -6.38 -9.77
C THR A 49 15.09 -5.28 -9.53
N LEU A 50 14.88 -4.43 -8.52
CA LEU A 50 15.75 -3.30 -8.19
C LEU A 50 17.03 -3.74 -7.45
N GLY A 51 17.25 -5.05 -7.23
CA GLY A 51 18.43 -5.56 -6.54
C GLY A 51 18.50 -5.17 -5.07
N GLY A 52 17.37 -4.81 -4.45
CA GLY A 52 17.30 -4.39 -3.07
C GLY A 52 17.60 -5.58 -2.15
N ALA A 53 18.86 -5.68 -1.72
CA ALA A 53 19.24 -6.50 -0.58
C ALA A 53 18.21 -6.27 0.54
N PRO A 54 17.71 -7.32 1.20
CA PRO A 54 16.84 -7.13 2.35
C PRO A 54 17.61 -6.24 3.31
N ALA A 55 17.04 -5.09 3.68
CA ALA A 55 17.55 -4.30 4.79
C ALA A 55 17.61 -5.27 5.97
N GLY A 56 18.83 -5.75 6.27
CA GLY A 56 19.06 -6.74 7.31
C GLY A 56 18.54 -6.20 8.64
N PRO A 57 18.20 -7.09 9.59
CA PRO A 57 17.73 -6.65 10.90
C PRO A 57 18.74 -5.67 11.47
N VAL A 58 18.33 -4.43 11.73
CA VAL A 58 19.14 -3.47 12.49
C VAL A 58 19.45 -4.11 13.84
N PRO A 59 20.71 -4.49 14.14
CA PRO A 59 21.07 -4.97 15.45
C PRO A 59 21.31 -3.74 16.31
N GLY A 60 20.35 -3.37 17.16
CA GLY A 60 20.50 -2.14 17.93
C GLY A 60 19.30 -1.76 18.77
N ALA A 61 18.91 -2.62 19.70
CA ALA A 61 18.27 -2.21 20.94
C ALA A 61 18.76 -3.15 22.04
N ALA A 62 19.93 -2.82 22.56
CA ALA A 62 20.44 -3.31 23.84
C ALA A 62 19.78 -2.52 24.98
#